data_AF-A0A7V9L4Z3-F1
#
_entry.id   AF-A0A7V9L4Z3-F1
#
_cell.length_a   1.000
_cell.length_b   1.000
_cell.length_c   1.000
_cell.angle_alpha   90.00
_cell.angle_beta   90.00
_cell.angle_gamma   90.00
#
_symmetry.space_group_name_H-M   'P 1'
#
loop_
_entity.id
_entity.type
_entity.pdbx_description
1 polymer ?
#
loop_
_entity_poly.entity_id
_entity_poly.type
_entity_poly.pdbx_seq_one_letter_code
_entity_poly.pdbx_strand_id
1 'polypeptide(L)'
;AFHATAEYRFPIYEYLTSRAGLDAFTFLDLGTAFGKADFSLDPLRYSVGGGLRAAHDVSLVFQGAIGWSPEGPQITFGIERLFL
;
A
#
# COMPACT_ATOMS: atom_id res chain seq x y z
N ALA A 1 12.35 13.45 4.45
CA ALA A 1 10.91 13.13 4.33
C ALA A 1 10.51 12.21 5.47
N PHE A 2 9.27 12.31 5.93
CA PHE A 2 8.64 11.38 6.85
C PHE A 2 7.53 10.65 6.10
N HIS A 3 7.43 9.35 6.30
CA HIS A 3 6.36 8.52 5.75
C HIS A 3 6.01 7.45 6.77
N ALA A 4 4.72 7.27 7.05
CA ALA A 4 4.20 6.24 7.92
C ALA A 4 2.95 5.65 7.28
N THR A 5 2.84 4.33 7.31
CA THR A 5 1.69 3.57 6.80
C THR A 5 1.15 2.71 7.90
N ALA A 6 -0.17 2.77 8.11
CA ALA A 6 -0.91 1.78 8.86
C ALA A 6 -1.72 0.95 7.87
N GLU A 7 -1.48 -0.36 7.85
CA GLU A 7 -2.18 -1.29 6.95
C GLU A 7 -2.81 -2.41 7.77
N TYR A 8 -4.04 -2.77 7.40
CA TYR A 8 -4.71 -3.96 7.91
C TYR A 8 -5.01 -4.90 6.76
N ARG A 9 -4.66 -6.18 6.94
CA ARG A 9 -4.84 -7.24 5.93
C ARG A 9 -5.91 -8.23 6.38
N PHE A 10 -6.84 -8.50 5.46
CA PHE A 10 -7.89 -9.49 5.59
C PHE A 10 -7.56 -10.67 4.67
N PRO A 11 -7.15 -11.82 5.20
CA PRO A 11 -6.97 -13.01 4.38
C PRO A 11 -8.32 -13.43 3.82
N ILE A 12 -8.44 -13.49 2.49
CA ILE A 12 -9.67 -13.96 1.83
C ILE A 12 -9.54 -15.45 1.53
N TYR A 13 -8.42 -15.87 0.93
CA TYR A 13 -8.15 -17.26 0.58
C TYR A 13 -6.67 -17.59 0.68
N GLU A 14 -6.36 -18.76 1.23
CA GLU A 14 -5.02 -19.33 1.27
C GLU A 14 -5.06 -20.74 0.64
N TYR A 15 -4.41 -20.91 -0.51
CA TYR A 15 -4.26 -22.21 -1.14
C TYR A 15 -3.01 -22.90 -0.59
N LEU A 16 -3.19 -23.71 0.45
CA LEU A 16 -2.11 -24.50 1.05
C LEU A 16 -1.37 -25.40 0.05
N THR A 17 -2.04 -25.81 -1.04
CA THR A 17 -1.47 -26.69 -2.07
C THR A 17 -0.73 -25.94 -3.19
N SER A 18 -1.21 -24.76 -3.60
CA SER A 18 -0.57 -23.97 -4.67
C SER A 18 0.31 -22.84 -4.15
N ARG A 19 0.39 -22.65 -2.82
CA ARG A 19 1.18 -21.58 -2.21
C ARG A 19 0.79 -20.19 -2.72
N ALA A 20 -0.48 -20.05 -3.09
CA ALA A 20 -1.07 -18.82 -3.58
C ALA A 20 -2.06 -18.29 -2.54
N GLY A 21 -2.03 -16.99 -2.29
CA GLY A 21 -2.92 -16.30 -1.38
C GLY A 21 -3.61 -15.12 -2.06
N LEU A 22 -4.82 -14.83 -1.62
CA LEU A 22 -5.55 -13.62 -1.95
C LEU A 22 -5.95 -12.91 -0.66
N ASP A 23 -5.49 -11.68 -0.51
CA ASP A 23 -5.80 -10.81 0.63
C ASP A 23 -6.54 -9.57 0.14
N ALA A 24 -7.51 -9.11 0.93
CA ALA A 24 -7.93 -7.72 0.89
C ALA A 24 -7.10 -6.94 1.89
N PHE A 25 -6.92 -5.64 1.64
CA PHE A 25 -6.27 -4.77 2.60
C PHE A 25 -6.91 -3.39 2.61
N THR A 26 -6.77 -2.72 3.74
CA THR A 26 -7.05 -1.29 3.89
C THR A 26 -5.80 -0.60 4.41
N PHE A 27 -5.62 0.66 4.02
CA PHE A 27 -4.45 1.44 4.41
C PHE A 27 -4.83 2.88 4.79
N LEU A 28 -3.97 3.47 5.63
CA LEU A 28 -3.86 4.88 5.92
C LEU A 28 -2.38 5.25 5.80
N ASP A 29 -2.03 6.10 4.84
CA ASP A 29 -0.69 6.65 4.69
C ASP A 29 -0.66 8.09 5.19
N LEU A 30 0.44 8.45 5.83
CA LEU A 30 0.77 9.79 6.28
C LEU A 30 2.18 10.13 5.79
N GLY A 31 2.35 11.30 5.16
CA GLY A 31 3.62 11.68 4.59
C GLY A 31 3.88 13.18 4.59
N THR A 32 5.14 13.56 4.71
CA THR A 32 5.59 14.94 4.46
C THR A 32 7.02 14.94 3.90
N ALA A 33 7.32 15.89 3.02
CA ALA A 33 8.59 15.98 2.34
C ALA A 33 9.25 17.33 2.64
N PHE A 34 10.11 17.36 3.66
CA PHE A 34 10.84 18.57 4.05
C PHE A 34 11.76 19.09 2.94
N GLY A 35 11.62 20.37 2.58
CA GLY A 35 12.61 21.12 1.80
C GLY A 35 13.87 21.47 2.61
N LYS A 36 15.02 21.68 1.92
CA LYS A 36 16.32 21.99 2.57
C LYS A 36 16.41 23.39 3.22
N ALA A 37 15.45 24.28 3.01
CA ALA A 37 15.61 25.70 3.34
C ALA A 37 14.52 26.27 4.25
N ASP A 38 13.33 25.67 4.31
CA ASP A 38 12.25 26.12 5.17
C ASP A 38 11.86 24.98 6.11
N PHE A 39 12.07 25.19 7.41
CA PHE A 39 11.38 24.42 8.44
C PHE A 39 9.90 24.82 8.52
N SER A 40 9.30 25.30 7.42
CA SER A 40 7.86 25.36 7.32
C SER A 40 7.36 23.93 7.43
N LEU A 41 6.34 23.73 8.25
CA LEU A 41 5.66 22.45 8.34
C LEU A 41 4.95 22.25 7.00
N ASP A 42 5.66 21.68 6.02
CA ASP A 42 5.05 21.24 4.78
C ASP A 42 3.81 20.41 5.14
N PRO A 43 2.64 20.72 4.55
CA PRO A 43 1.38 20.18 5.02
C PRO A 43 1.43 18.67 5.04
N LEU A 44 0.99 18.08 6.16
CA LEU A 44 0.88 16.64 6.30
C LEU A 44 -0.06 16.12 5.20
N ARG A 45 0.48 15.30 4.30
CA ARG A 45 -0.28 14.61 3.28
C ARG A 45 -0.79 13.31 3.85
N TYR A 46 -2.00 12.93 3.48
CA TYR A 46 -2.56 11.65 3.87
C TYR A 46 -3.35 11.03 2.73
N SER A 47 -3.40 9.71 2.72
CA SER A 47 -4.28 8.94 1.85
C SER A 47 -4.89 7.79 2.63
N VAL A 48 -6.12 7.43 2.25
CA VAL A 48 -6.81 6.26 2.77
C VAL A 48 -7.33 5.44 1.62
N GLY A 49 -7.37 4.13 1.78
CA GLY A 49 -7.88 3.29 0.72
C GLY A 49 -7.86 1.82 1.07
N GLY A 50 -8.01 1.02 0.03
CA GLY A 50 -7.93 -0.41 0.12
C GLY A 50 -7.78 -1.07 -1.23
N GLY A 51 -7.51 -2.36 -1.21
CA GLY A 51 -7.16 -3.08 -2.41
C GLY A 51 -7.20 -4.58 -2.23
N LEU A 52 -6.80 -5.25 -3.31
CA LEU A 52 -6.60 -6.68 -3.36
C LEU A 52 -5.14 -6.97 -3.66
N ARG A 53 -4.63 -8.00 -3.01
CA ARG A 53 -3.28 -8.51 -3.19
C ARG A 53 -3.35 -10.00 -3.47
N ALA A 54 -2.86 -10.41 -4.63
CA ALA A 54 -2.62 -11.81 -4.95
C ALA A 54 -1.13 -12.09 -4.78
N ALA A 55 -0.78 -12.97 -3.85
CA ALA A 55 0.60 -13.36 -3.57
C ALA A 55 0.82 -14.83 -3.94
N HIS A 56 2.01 -15.15 -4.43
CA HIS A 56 2.48 -16.52 -4.63
C HIS A 56 3.83 -16.66 -3.93
N ASP A 57 4.01 -17.69 -3.09
CA ASP A 57 5.22 -17.87 -2.25
C ASP A 57 6.51 -17.83 -3.06
N VAL A 58 6.44 -18.24 -4.32
CA VAL A 58 7.58 -18.33 -5.25
C VAL A 58 7.82 -17.01 -5.98
N SER A 59 7.63 -15.88 -5.30
CA SER A 59 8.19 -14.57 -5.66
C SER A 59 7.32 -13.58 -6.42
N LEU A 60 6.00 -13.73 -6.56
CA LEU A 60 5.21 -12.71 -7.28
C LEU A 60 4.02 -12.24 -6.47
N VAL A 61 3.94 -10.92 -6.28
CA VAL A 61 2.81 -10.25 -5.66
C VAL A 61 2.23 -9.27 -6.66
N PHE A 62 0.97 -9.48 -7.03
CA PHE A 62 0.18 -8.50 -7.74
C PHE A 62 -0.69 -7.76 -6.74
N GLN A 63 -0.70 -6.43 -6.82
CA GLN A 63 -1.58 -5.62 -6.01
C GLN A 63 -2.31 -4.57 -6.86
N GLY A 64 -3.58 -4.38 -6.56
CA GLY A 64 -4.38 -3.28 -7.07
C GLY A 64 -5.05 -2.58 -5.91
N ALA A 65 -4.93 -1.26 -5.84
CA ALA A 65 -5.49 -0.45 -4.78
C ALA A 65 -6.24 0.75 -5.35
N ILE A 66 -7.33 1.11 -4.68
CA ILE A 66 -8.00 2.39 -4.85
C ILE A 66 -7.85 3.18 -3.57
N GLY A 67 -7.54 4.46 -3.69
CA GLY A 67 -7.33 5.35 -2.57
C GLY A 67 -7.90 6.72 -2.82
N TRP A 68 -8.01 7.48 -1.75
CA TRP A 68 -8.43 8.87 -1.77
C TRP A 68 -7.50 9.71 -0.89
N SER A 69 -7.22 10.91 -1.37
CA SER A 69 -6.45 11.95 -0.70
C SER A 69 -7.14 13.30 -0.92
N PRO A 70 -6.82 14.35 -0.15
CA PRO A 70 -7.30 15.71 -0.43
C PRO A 70 -7.05 16.18 -1.87
N GLU A 71 -6.00 15.68 -2.52
CA GLU A 71 -5.65 15.97 -3.91
C GLU A 71 -6.50 15.21 -4.94
N GLY A 72 -7.25 14.19 -4.50
CA GLY A 72 -8.19 13.43 -5.32
C GLY A 72 -8.10 11.91 -5.17
N PRO A 73 -8.93 11.17 -5.93
CA PRO A 73 -8.89 9.71 -5.99
C PRO A 73 -7.67 9.21 -6.76
N GLN A 74 -7.15 8.07 -6.34
CA GLN A 74 -5.96 7.45 -6.90
C GLN A 74 -6.22 5.96 -7.13
N ILE A 75 -5.63 5.43 -8.20
CA ILE A 75 -5.64 4.00 -8.50
C ILE A 75 -4.19 3.58 -8.69
N THR A 76 -3.78 2.55 -7.96
CA THR A 76 -2.40 2.05 -7.94
C THR A 76 -2.39 0.59 -8.33
N PHE A 77 -1.46 0.21 -9.22
CA PHE A 77 -1.18 -1.17 -9.57
C PHE A 77 0.29 -1.45 -9.34
N GLY A 78 0.60 -2.55 -8.65
CA GLY A 78 1.95 -2.97 -8.32
C GLY A 78 2.19 -4.41 -8.70
N ILE A 79 3.40 -4.68 -9.18
CA ILE A 79 3.94 -6.02 -9.37
C ILE A 79 5.25 -6.04 -8.61
N GLU A 80 5.29 -6.83 -7.54
CA GLU A 80 6.46 -6.92 -6.67
C GLU A 80 7.03 -8.33 -6.72
N ARG A 81 8.37 -8.41 -6.74
CA ARG A 81 9.08 -9.68 -6.64
C ARG A 81 9.47 -9.94 -5.19
N LEU A 82 8.97 -11.01 -4.58
CA LEU A 82 9.41 -11.44 -3.26
C LEU A 82 10.70 -12.25 -3.40
N PHE A 83 11.84 -11.66 -3.08
CA PHE A 83 13.07 -12.42 -2.85
C PHE A 83 13.00 -12.97 -1.42
N LEU A 84 12.90 -14.31 -1.30
CA LEU A 84 13.06 -15.03 -0.04
C LEU A 84 14.53 -15.45 0.13
#